data_AF-A0A9N9CVL5-F1
#
_entry.id   AF-A0A9N9CVL5-F1
#
_cell.length_a   1.000
_cell.length_b   1.000
_cell.length_c   1.000
_cell.angle_alpha   90.00
_cell.angle_beta   90.00
_cell.angle_gamma   90.00
#
_symmetry.space_group_name_H-M   'P 1'
#
loop_
_entity.id
_entity.type
_entity.pdbx_description
1 polymer ?
#
loop_
_entity_poly.entity_id
_entity_poly.type
_entity_poly.pdbx_seq_one_letter_code
_entity_poly.pdbx_strand_id
1 'polypeptide(L)'
;MVNTTQSKLSSKETAKLCAEYFLCGFKDAFAWPSSLITIYGYILFKSKATLFTSSNQRNDDDGIYAPFLTDTIVALTYQLFWVYPIFLLSFVLNAMWYQEIADHAYQIHHGNPVNSQWTYNRALGLIAAEIYRAVLFMNYLFFATTIYILPIVGPIISFIFFCWIYAYYSFEYKWINRGWKLEQRIQYFEEKWAYFAGFGFTFTVLTFFIDQFLSAGVFALFFPLYIIMANNARPMPRQDERARFSSSIPYRLPVFWVARKLNDKLITCFS
;
A
#
# COMPACT_ATOMS: atom_id res chain seq x y z
N MET A 1 22.57 2.47 37.99
CA MET A 1 21.92 1.53 37.06
C MET A 1 20.58 1.13 37.66
N VAL A 2 19.49 1.75 37.23
CA VAL A 2 18.15 1.41 37.74
C VAL A 2 17.62 0.25 36.91
N ASN A 3 17.78 -0.97 37.42
CA ASN A 3 17.08 -2.14 36.90
C ASN A 3 15.60 -2.00 37.26
N THR A 4 14.85 -1.31 36.41
CA THR A 4 13.39 -1.31 36.49
C THR A 4 12.93 -2.58 35.77
N THR A 5 12.63 -3.63 36.53
CA THR A 5 11.91 -4.81 36.02
C THR A 5 10.57 -4.32 35.50
N GLN A 6 10.49 -3.99 34.20
CA GLN A 6 9.25 -3.55 33.58
C GLN A 6 8.26 -4.73 33.65
N SER A 7 7.24 -4.61 34.49
CA SER A 7 6.17 -5.60 34.57
C SER A 7 5.44 -5.69 33.24
N LYS A 8 5.09 -6.90 32.80
CA LYS A 8 4.24 -7.11 31.63
C LYS A 8 2.91 -6.39 31.82
N LEU A 9 2.46 -5.68 30.78
CA LEU A 9 1.16 -5.01 30.80
C LEU A 9 0.02 -6.03 30.77
N SER A 10 -1.12 -5.64 31.32
CA SER A 10 -2.37 -6.37 31.15
C SER A 10 -2.80 -6.37 29.68
N SER A 11 -3.60 -7.36 29.25
CA SER A 11 -4.09 -7.45 27.87
C SER A 11 -4.93 -6.23 27.48
N LYS A 12 -5.66 -5.63 28.42
CA LYS A 12 -6.43 -4.39 28.20
C LYS A 12 -5.51 -3.20 27.93
N GLU A 13 -4.43 -3.07 28.69
CA GLU A 13 -3.49 -1.96 28.54
C GLU A 13 -2.65 -2.12 27.26
N THR A 14 -2.29 -3.36 26.92
CA THR A 14 -1.63 -3.67 25.64
C THR A 14 -2.54 -3.35 24.45
N ALA A 15 -3.83 -3.67 24.53
CA ALA A 15 -4.80 -3.31 23.49
C ALA A 15 -4.97 -1.78 23.36
N LYS A 16 -5.02 -1.07 24.50
CA LYS A 16 -5.04 0.40 24.52
C LYS A 16 -3.80 0.99 23.86
N LEU A 17 -2.62 0.43 24.15
CA LEU A 17 -1.35 0.85 23.56
C LEU A 17 -1.35 0.62 22.03
N CYS A 18 -1.81 -0.54 21.56
CA CYS A 18 -1.97 -0.80 20.13
C CYS A 18 -2.96 0.18 19.48
N ALA A 19 -4.05 0.54 20.16
CA ALA A 19 -5.00 1.54 19.67
C ALA A 19 -4.37 2.94 19.60
N GLU A 20 -3.53 3.32 20.57
CA GLU A 20 -2.76 4.57 20.53
C GLU A 20 -1.78 4.58 19.34
N TYR A 21 -1.09 3.46 19.09
CA TYR A 21 -0.20 3.30 17.93
C TYR A 21 -0.96 3.44 16.61
N PHE A 22 -2.12 2.79 16.51
CA PHE A 22 -3.02 2.93 15.37
C PHE A 22 -3.46 4.39 15.18
N LEU A 23 -3.93 5.06 16.22
CA LEU A 23 -4.37 6.45 16.15
C LEU A 23 -3.24 7.40 15.75
N CYS A 24 -2.01 7.15 16.17
CA CYS A 24 -0.87 7.94 15.74
C CYS A 24 -0.53 7.70 14.25
N GLY A 25 -0.60 6.46 13.78
CA GLY A 25 -0.46 6.17 12.34
C GLY A 25 -1.53 6.87 11.52
N PHE A 26 -2.79 6.80 11.98
CA PHE A 26 -3.92 7.49 11.36
C PHE A 26 -3.71 9.01 11.28
N LYS A 27 -3.25 9.63 12.37
CA LYS A 27 -2.95 11.07 12.43
C LYS A 27 -1.82 11.45 11.48
N ASP A 28 -0.73 10.69 11.46
CA ASP A 28 0.41 10.94 10.58
C ASP A 28 0.02 10.83 9.09
N ALA A 29 -0.87 9.89 8.76
CA ALA A 29 -1.38 9.73 7.40
C ALA A 29 -2.29 10.89 6.94
N PHE A 30 -3.09 11.45 7.86
CA PHE A 30 -4.03 12.55 7.60
C PHE A 30 -3.47 13.95 7.88
N ALA A 31 -2.18 14.09 8.23
CA ALA A 31 -1.54 15.37 8.54
C ALA A 31 -1.22 16.21 7.29
N TRP A 32 -2.17 16.32 6.37
CA TRP A 32 -1.99 17.04 5.11
C TRP A 32 -2.00 18.56 5.35
N PRO A 33 -1.16 19.33 4.63
CA PRO A 33 -1.28 20.79 4.59
C PRO A 33 -2.71 21.22 4.28
N SER A 34 -3.23 22.22 5.00
CA SER A 34 -4.63 22.69 4.87
C SER A 34 -5.00 23.12 3.45
N SER A 35 -4.01 23.56 2.66
CA SER A 35 -4.16 23.89 1.23
C SER A 35 -4.53 22.67 0.39
N LEU A 36 -3.90 21.52 0.63
CA LEU A 36 -4.18 20.28 -0.10
C LEU A 36 -5.55 19.70 0.28
N ILE A 37 -5.91 19.74 1.57
CA ILE A 37 -7.25 19.33 2.02
C ILE A 37 -8.34 20.15 1.30
N THR A 38 -8.11 21.45 1.12
CA THR A 38 -9.08 22.35 0.47
C THR A 38 -9.21 22.07 -1.03
N ILE A 39 -8.08 21.91 -1.74
CA ILE A 39 -8.07 21.63 -3.19
C ILE A 39 -8.71 20.27 -3.48
N TYR A 40 -8.32 19.22 -2.75
CA TYR A 40 -8.84 17.87 -2.98
C TYR A 40 -10.25 17.68 -2.45
N GLY A 41 -10.62 18.31 -1.33
CA GLY A 41 -12.00 18.33 -0.85
C GLY A 41 -12.96 18.96 -1.87
N TYR A 42 -12.52 20.01 -2.57
CA TYR A 42 -13.29 20.62 -3.65
C TYR A 42 -13.45 19.67 -4.86
N ILE A 43 -12.40 18.95 -5.26
CA ILE A 43 -12.46 17.98 -6.37
C ILE A 43 -13.39 16.80 -6.02
N LEU A 44 -13.30 16.25 -4.81
CA LEU A 44 -14.17 15.16 -4.31
C LEU A 44 -15.64 15.60 -4.20
N PHE A 45 -15.88 16.84 -3.76
CA PHE A 45 -17.24 17.39 -3.68
C PHE A 45 -17.84 17.63 -5.07
N LYS A 46 -17.03 18.13 -6.01
CA LYS A 46 -17.45 18.38 -7.39
C LYS A 46 -17.66 17.08 -8.18
N SER A 47 -16.87 16.04 -7.95
CA SER A 47 -17.07 14.74 -8.61
C SER A 47 -18.35 14.04 -8.14
N LYS A 48 -18.72 14.18 -6.86
CA LYS A 48 -20.05 13.75 -6.38
C LYS A 48 -21.19 14.61 -6.93
N ALA A 49 -20.98 15.91 -7.13
CA ALA A 49 -21.98 16.80 -7.73
C ALA A 49 -22.22 16.53 -9.23
N THR A 50 -21.23 16.00 -9.95
CA THR A 50 -21.38 15.63 -11.38
C THR A 50 -21.88 14.19 -11.57
N LEU A 51 -21.94 13.36 -10.53
CA LEU A 51 -22.40 11.96 -10.59
C LEU A 51 -23.93 11.78 -10.42
N PHE A 52 -24.70 12.87 -10.37
CA PHE A 52 -26.17 12.80 -10.23
C PHE A 52 -26.98 13.50 -11.32
N THR A 53 -26.38 13.86 -12.45
CA THR A 53 -27.12 14.37 -13.61
C THR A 53 -26.47 13.99 -14.93
N SER A 54 -26.78 12.79 -15.43
CA SER A 54 -27.15 12.56 -16.85
C SER A 54 -27.47 11.08 -17.10
N SER A 55 -28.63 10.62 -16.60
CA SER A 55 -29.32 9.50 -17.25
C SER A 55 -30.16 10.08 -18.40
N ASN A 56 -29.53 10.30 -19.56
CA ASN A 56 -30.29 10.54 -20.79
C ASN A 56 -30.38 9.24 -21.56
N GLN A 57 -31.54 8.61 -21.44
CA GLN A 57 -31.98 7.48 -22.22
C GLN A 57 -32.18 7.95 -23.66
N ARG A 58 -31.36 7.44 -24.58
CA ARG A 58 -31.58 7.58 -26.01
C ARG A 58 -32.03 6.22 -26.53
N ASN A 59 -33.33 6.11 -26.77
CA ASN A 59 -33.88 5.07 -27.63
C ASN A 59 -33.54 5.49 -29.06
N ASP A 60 -32.90 4.61 -29.81
CA ASP A 60 -33.06 4.52 -31.26
C ASP A 60 -32.96 3.01 -31.59
N ASP A 61 -34.11 2.44 -31.96
CA ASP A 61 -34.20 1.17 -32.67
C ASP A 61 -33.69 1.39 -34.09
N ASP A 62 -32.79 0.54 -34.57
CA ASP A 62 -32.77 0.08 -35.95
C ASP A 62 -31.98 -1.23 -36.07
N GLY A 63 -32.57 -2.19 -36.77
CA GLY A 63 -32.16 -3.59 -36.77
C GLY A 63 -31.08 -3.99 -37.79
N ILE A 64 -30.80 -5.29 -37.71
CA ILE A 64 -30.16 -6.21 -38.68
C ILE A 64 -28.89 -6.86 -38.11
N TYR A 65 -28.99 -8.18 -37.96
CA TYR A 65 -28.00 -9.10 -37.41
C TYR A 65 -26.76 -9.21 -38.30
N ALA A 66 -25.72 -8.42 -38.01
CA ALA A 66 -24.30 -8.80 -38.10
C ALA A 66 -23.39 -7.65 -37.61
N PRO A 67 -22.99 -7.59 -36.31
CA PRO A 67 -21.59 -7.20 -36.01
C PRO A 67 -20.97 -7.64 -34.65
N PHE A 68 -21.50 -8.63 -33.91
CA PHE A 68 -20.96 -8.95 -32.56
C PHE A 68 -19.44 -9.27 -32.57
N LEU A 69 -18.97 -10.02 -33.57
CA LEU A 69 -17.55 -10.36 -33.70
C LEU A 69 -16.71 -9.16 -34.12
N THR A 70 -17.18 -8.33 -35.05
CA THR A 70 -16.41 -7.16 -35.54
C THR A 70 -16.24 -6.11 -34.46
N ASP A 71 -17.30 -5.81 -33.70
CA ASP A 71 -17.24 -4.82 -32.61
C ASP A 71 -16.39 -5.34 -31.45
N THR A 72 -16.48 -6.63 -31.13
CA THR A 72 -15.64 -7.26 -30.10
C THR A 72 -14.16 -7.29 -30.52
N ILE A 73 -13.86 -7.63 -31.79
CA ILE A 73 -12.48 -7.67 -32.30
C ILE A 73 -11.89 -6.26 -32.34
N VAL A 74 -12.65 -5.25 -32.78
CA VAL A 74 -12.20 -3.85 -32.78
C VAL A 74 -11.96 -3.36 -31.35
N ALA A 75 -12.87 -3.66 -30.42
CA ALA A 75 -12.72 -3.31 -29.01
C ALA A 75 -11.49 -3.99 -28.37
N LEU A 76 -11.30 -5.30 -28.60
CA LEU A 76 -10.13 -6.04 -28.12
C LEU A 76 -8.83 -5.50 -28.72
N THR A 77 -8.83 -5.19 -30.02
CA THR A 77 -7.66 -4.63 -30.71
C THR A 77 -7.32 -3.25 -30.15
N TYR A 78 -8.31 -2.38 -29.97
CA TYR A 78 -8.12 -1.07 -29.35
C TYR A 78 -7.62 -1.18 -27.91
N GLN A 79 -8.20 -2.08 -27.12
CA GLN A 79 -7.80 -2.27 -25.73
C GLN A 79 -6.38 -2.85 -25.61
N LEU A 80 -6.04 -3.82 -26.47
CA LEU A 80 -4.74 -4.51 -26.45
C LEU A 80 -3.60 -3.66 -26.99
N PHE A 81 -3.79 -2.98 -28.11
CA PHE A 81 -2.72 -2.25 -28.80
C PHE A 81 -2.66 -0.77 -28.46
N TRP A 82 -3.70 -0.21 -27.85
CA TRP A 82 -3.74 1.21 -27.50
C TRP A 82 -3.87 1.44 -25.99
N VAL A 83 -4.96 0.97 -25.38
CA VAL A 83 -5.28 1.28 -23.98
C VAL A 83 -4.25 0.66 -23.02
N TYR A 84 -3.94 -0.64 -23.14
CA TYR A 84 -2.97 -1.29 -22.25
C TYR A 84 -1.54 -0.74 -22.39
N PRO A 85 -0.99 -0.48 -23.59
CA PRO A 85 0.32 0.15 -23.74
C PRO A 85 0.39 1.55 -23.11
N ILE A 86 -0.63 2.38 -23.33
CA ILE A 86 -0.71 3.72 -22.72
C ILE A 86 -0.82 3.61 -21.20
N PHE A 87 -1.62 2.67 -20.71
CA PHE A 87 -1.77 2.41 -19.27
C PHE A 87 -0.44 1.94 -18.65
N LEU A 88 0.28 1.02 -19.30
CA LEU A 88 1.58 0.54 -18.85
C LEU A 88 2.61 1.66 -18.83
N LEU A 89 2.66 2.49 -19.87
CA LEU A 89 3.54 3.65 -19.92
C LEU A 89 3.21 4.63 -18.78
N SER A 90 1.93 4.93 -18.57
CA SER A 90 1.46 5.80 -17.49
C SER A 90 1.83 5.24 -16.12
N PHE A 91 1.72 3.92 -15.94
CA PHE A 91 2.13 3.24 -14.71
C PHE A 91 3.63 3.38 -14.45
N VAL A 92 4.47 3.20 -15.48
CA VAL A 92 5.93 3.37 -15.36
C VAL A 92 6.30 4.81 -15.05
N LEU A 93 5.71 5.78 -15.76
CA LEU A 93 5.93 7.21 -15.52
C LEU A 93 5.51 7.60 -14.09
N ASN A 94 4.36 7.11 -13.64
CA ASN A 94 3.90 7.29 -12.27
C ASN A 94 4.91 6.71 -11.27
N ALA A 95 5.39 5.48 -11.48
CA ALA A 95 6.37 4.86 -10.60
C ALA A 95 7.68 5.66 -10.52
N MET A 96 8.18 6.17 -11.64
CA MET A 96 9.36 7.04 -11.69
C MET A 96 9.12 8.36 -10.94
N TRP A 97 7.97 8.99 -11.17
CA TRP A 97 7.60 10.25 -10.51
C TRP A 97 7.44 10.07 -9.00
N TYR A 98 6.86 8.96 -8.56
CA TYR A 98 6.76 8.62 -7.14
C TYR A 98 8.12 8.45 -6.48
N GLN A 99 9.08 7.83 -7.17
CA GLN A 99 10.45 7.70 -6.69
C GLN A 99 11.11 9.07 -6.54
N GLU A 100 10.98 9.96 -7.53
CA GLU A 100 11.53 11.32 -7.48
C GLU A 100 10.95 12.13 -6.30
N ILE A 101 9.63 12.07 -6.10
CA ILE A 101 8.97 12.72 -4.95
C ILE A 101 9.51 12.16 -3.63
N ALA A 102 9.68 10.84 -3.54
CA ALA A 102 10.21 10.22 -2.34
C ALA A 102 11.64 10.65 -2.05
N ASP A 103 12.48 10.76 -3.08
CA ASP A 103 13.88 11.18 -2.96
C ASP A 103 13.98 12.63 -2.50
N HIS A 104 13.19 13.54 -3.07
CA HIS A 104 13.13 14.93 -2.60
C HIS A 104 12.59 15.04 -1.17
N ALA A 105 11.49 14.35 -0.85
CA ALA A 105 10.94 14.35 0.51
C ALA A 105 11.94 13.78 1.53
N TYR A 106 12.71 12.76 1.13
CA TYR A 106 13.76 12.18 1.96
C TYR A 106 14.91 13.16 2.20
N GLN A 107 15.38 13.84 1.15
CA GLN A 107 16.49 14.80 1.21
C GLN A 107 16.25 15.95 2.19
N ILE A 108 15.02 16.47 2.24
CA ILE A 108 14.63 17.56 3.13
C ILE A 108 14.80 17.17 4.62
N HIS A 109 14.56 15.90 4.96
CA HIS A 109 14.49 15.46 6.36
C HIS A 109 15.66 14.61 6.83
N HIS A 110 16.29 13.84 5.94
CA HIS A 110 17.30 12.84 6.27
C HIS A 110 18.61 13.03 5.49
N GLY A 111 18.68 14.02 4.59
CA GLY A 111 19.84 14.24 3.72
C GLY A 111 19.86 13.30 2.50
N ASN A 112 21.01 13.16 1.86
CA ASN A 112 21.09 12.42 0.59
C ASN A 112 20.73 10.94 0.74
N PRO A 113 19.94 10.37 -0.19
CA PRO A 113 19.68 8.93 -0.21
C PRO A 113 21.00 8.18 -0.37
N VAL A 114 21.05 6.95 0.17
CA VAL A 114 22.25 6.12 0.04
C VAL A 114 22.45 5.74 -1.43
N ASN A 115 23.36 6.43 -2.09
CA ASN A 115 23.79 6.08 -3.44
C ASN A 115 24.51 4.72 -3.41
N SER A 116 23.87 3.69 -3.94
CA SER A 116 24.52 2.40 -4.14
C SER A 116 25.51 2.52 -5.29
N GLN A 117 26.79 2.31 -5.02
CA GLN A 117 27.79 2.10 -6.07
C GLN A 117 27.36 0.91 -6.95
N TRP A 118 27.53 1.06 -8.28
CA TRP A 118 27.16 0.04 -9.26
C TRP A 118 28.26 -1.00 -9.42
N THR A 119 27.91 -2.28 -9.26
CA THR A 119 28.77 -3.43 -9.54
C THR A 119 27.88 -4.54 -10.09
N TYR A 120 28.34 -5.30 -11.10
CA TYR A 120 27.54 -6.35 -11.75
C TYR A 120 26.92 -7.36 -10.76
N ASN A 121 27.73 -7.91 -9.85
CA ASN A 121 27.25 -8.86 -8.83
C ASN A 121 26.22 -8.23 -7.88
N ARG A 122 26.33 -6.93 -7.63
CA ARG A 122 25.38 -6.18 -6.81
C ARG A 122 24.09 -5.89 -7.57
N ALA A 123 24.18 -5.58 -8.87
CA ALA A 123 23.01 -5.42 -9.74
C ALA A 123 22.18 -6.70 -9.82
N LEU A 124 22.83 -7.86 -9.99
CA LEU A 124 22.15 -9.15 -9.94
C LEU A 124 21.46 -9.40 -8.60
N GLY A 125 22.13 -9.10 -7.49
CA GLY A 125 21.54 -9.20 -6.15
C GLY A 125 20.35 -8.26 -5.94
N LEU A 126 20.39 -7.05 -6.50
CA LEU A 126 19.28 -6.09 -6.45
C LEU A 126 18.08 -6.57 -7.28
N ILE A 127 18.33 -7.09 -8.49
CA ILE A 127 17.29 -7.65 -9.35
C ILE A 127 16.63 -8.85 -8.67
N ALA A 128 17.43 -9.76 -8.11
CA ALA A 128 16.91 -10.93 -7.39
C ALA A 128 16.08 -10.52 -6.17
N ALA A 129 16.54 -9.53 -5.39
CA ALA A 129 15.80 -9.01 -4.24
C ALA A 129 14.47 -8.35 -4.67
N GLU A 130 14.47 -7.66 -5.80
CA GLU A 130 13.29 -7.00 -6.35
C GLU A 130 12.26 -8.01 -6.88
N ILE A 131 12.71 -9.07 -7.56
CA ILE A 131 11.85 -10.18 -7.99
C ILE A 131 11.26 -10.88 -6.77
N TYR A 132 12.09 -11.21 -5.77
CA TYR A 132 11.63 -11.84 -4.53
C TYR A 132 10.55 -10.98 -3.86
N ARG A 133 10.77 -9.66 -3.78
CA ARG A 133 9.80 -8.70 -3.24
C ARG A 133 8.51 -8.69 -4.06
N ALA A 134 8.60 -8.61 -5.38
CA ALA A 134 7.44 -8.58 -6.27
C ALA A 134 6.58 -9.84 -6.09
N VAL A 135 7.19 -11.03 -6.06
CA VAL A 135 6.48 -12.30 -5.84
C VAL A 135 5.89 -12.38 -4.43
N LEU A 136 6.61 -11.90 -3.41
CA LEU A 136 6.08 -11.81 -2.05
C LEU A 136 4.80 -10.97 -1.99
N PHE A 137 4.81 -9.77 -2.57
CA PHE A 137 3.64 -8.89 -2.57
C PHE A 137 2.51 -9.38 -3.49
N MET A 138 2.82 -10.06 -4.60
CA MET A 138 1.83 -10.76 -5.41
C MET A 138 1.11 -11.84 -4.60
N ASN A 139 1.86 -12.71 -3.89
CA ASN A 139 1.29 -13.74 -3.02
C ASN A 139 0.46 -13.14 -1.88
N TYR A 140 0.94 -12.02 -1.32
CA TYR A 140 0.22 -11.29 -0.28
C TYR A 140 -1.12 -10.73 -0.79
N LEU A 141 -1.12 -10.09 -1.97
CA LEU A 141 -2.32 -9.56 -2.61
C LEU A 141 -3.31 -10.67 -2.93
N PHE A 142 -2.83 -11.77 -3.52
CA PHE A 142 -3.65 -12.94 -3.82
C PHE A 142 -4.32 -13.51 -2.57
N PHE A 143 -3.59 -13.59 -1.46
CA PHE A 143 -4.14 -14.03 -0.18
C PHE A 143 -5.18 -13.05 0.37
N ALA A 144 -4.90 -11.75 0.33
CA ALA A 144 -5.82 -10.70 0.79
C ALA A 144 -7.14 -10.68 -0.01
N THR A 145 -7.08 -10.88 -1.33
CA THR A 145 -8.28 -10.96 -2.19
C THR A 145 -9.02 -12.28 -2.01
N THR A 146 -8.32 -13.39 -1.78
CA THR A 146 -8.97 -14.69 -1.53
C THR A 146 -9.74 -14.69 -0.21
N ILE A 147 -9.19 -14.06 0.84
CA ILE A 147 -9.88 -13.92 2.13
C ILE A 147 -11.22 -13.19 1.98
N TYR A 148 -11.33 -12.25 1.05
CA TYR A 148 -12.56 -11.48 0.82
C TYR A 148 -13.77 -12.38 0.50
N ILE A 149 -13.53 -13.56 -0.08
CA ILE A 149 -14.57 -14.54 -0.46
C ILE A 149 -15.29 -15.11 0.79
N LEU A 150 -14.65 -15.10 1.96
CA LEU A 150 -15.27 -15.58 3.19
C LEU A 150 -16.44 -14.67 3.61
N PRO A 151 -17.64 -15.22 3.86
CA PRO A 151 -18.80 -14.41 4.21
C PRO A 151 -18.60 -13.71 5.56
N ILE A 152 -19.12 -12.48 5.67
CA ILE A 152 -19.16 -11.64 6.88
C ILE A 152 -17.77 -11.17 7.37
N VAL A 153 -16.85 -12.09 7.67
CA VAL A 153 -15.51 -11.78 8.21
C VAL A 153 -14.48 -11.47 7.13
N GLY A 154 -14.65 -12.02 5.92
CA GLY A 154 -13.70 -11.87 4.82
C GLY A 154 -13.44 -10.41 4.43
N PRO A 155 -14.47 -9.59 4.19
CA PRO A 155 -14.29 -8.18 3.85
C PRO A 155 -13.53 -7.39 4.91
N ILE A 156 -13.82 -7.63 6.20
CA ILE A 156 -13.16 -6.92 7.31
C ILE A 156 -11.67 -7.30 7.36
N ILE A 157 -11.36 -8.59 7.27
CA ILE A 157 -9.97 -9.05 7.32
C ILE A 157 -9.22 -8.58 6.08
N SER A 158 -9.81 -8.70 4.89
CA SER A 158 -9.22 -8.22 3.63
C SER A 158 -8.93 -6.72 3.71
N PHE A 159 -9.86 -5.91 4.22
CA PHE A 159 -9.65 -4.49 4.44
C PHE A 159 -8.42 -4.21 5.33
N ILE A 160 -8.23 -4.96 6.41
CA ILE A 160 -7.03 -4.84 7.27
C ILE A 160 -5.75 -5.19 6.49
N PHE A 161 -5.78 -6.24 5.66
CA PHE A 161 -4.65 -6.57 4.78
C PHE A 161 -4.31 -5.44 3.81
N PHE A 162 -5.32 -4.82 3.19
CA PHE A 162 -5.12 -3.65 2.33
C PHE A 162 -4.56 -2.43 3.09
N CYS A 163 -4.94 -2.23 4.35
CA CYS A 163 -4.32 -1.20 5.20
C CYS A 163 -2.80 -1.42 5.30
N TRP A 164 -2.38 -2.66 5.55
CA TRP A 164 -0.95 -2.96 5.62
C TRP A 164 -0.23 -2.83 4.29
N ILE A 165 -0.85 -3.22 3.17
CA ILE A 165 -0.25 -3.08 1.82
C ILE A 165 0.02 -1.62 1.50
N TYR A 166 -0.98 -0.75 1.65
CA TYR A 166 -0.83 0.66 1.30
C TYR A 166 0.15 1.38 2.22
N ALA A 167 0.18 1.03 3.50
CA ALA A 167 1.20 1.52 4.41
C ALA A 167 2.59 1.06 3.95
N TYR A 168 2.78 -0.22 3.64
CA TYR A 168 4.09 -0.72 3.19
C TYR A 168 4.57 0.00 1.92
N TYR A 169 3.72 0.11 0.90
CA TYR A 169 4.06 0.78 -0.36
C TYR A 169 4.49 2.23 -0.16
N SER A 170 3.84 2.95 0.76
CA SER A 170 4.19 4.34 1.05
C SER A 170 5.53 4.47 1.76
N PHE A 171 5.82 3.58 2.72
CA PHE A 171 7.05 3.63 3.53
C PHE A 171 8.26 2.98 2.86
N GLU A 172 8.04 2.11 1.88
CA GLU A 172 9.10 1.40 1.19
C GLU A 172 10.13 2.35 0.59
N TYR A 173 9.69 3.42 -0.08
CA TYR A 173 10.60 4.41 -0.66
C TYR A 173 11.56 5.01 0.37
N LYS A 174 11.04 5.37 1.55
CA LYS A 174 11.86 5.87 2.67
C LYS A 174 12.90 4.84 3.12
N TRP A 175 12.54 3.57 3.16
CA TRP A 175 13.47 2.50 3.57
C TRP A 175 14.49 2.16 2.48
N ILE A 176 14.10 2.22 1.21
CA ILE A 176 15.02 2.12 0.07
C ILE A 176 16.05 3.25 0.15
N ASN A 177 15.61 4.49 0.39
CA ASN A 177 16.51 5.64 0.50
C ASN A 177 17.47 5.56 1.69
N ARG A 178 17.09 4.80 2.73
CA ARG A 178 17.98 4.42 3.86
C ARG A 178 18.91 3.24 3.57
N GLY A 179 18.78 2.59 2.41
CA GLY A 179 19.53 1.39 2.05
C GLY A 179 19.12 0.12 2.81
N TRP A 180 17.90 0.07 3.38
CA TRP A 180 17.44 -1.09 4.14
C TRP A 180 17.19 -2.28 3.22
N LYS A 181 17.57 -3.49 3.66
CA LYS A 181 17.23 -4.75 2.98
C LYS A 181 15.77 -5.14 3.21
N LEU A 182 15.24 -6.03 2.37
CA LEU A 182 13.84 -6.46 2.44
C LEU A 182 13.49 -7.07 3.81
N GLU A 183 14.35 -7.94 4.34
CA GLU A 183 14.14 -8.63 5.62
C GLU A 183 14.04 -7.63 6.77
N GLN A 184 14.89 -6.61 6.74
CA GLN A 184 14.89 -5.52 7.71
C GLN A 184 13.59 -4.71 7.62
N ARG A 185 13.09 -4.41 6.41
CA ARG A 185 11.81 -3.72 6.19
C ARG A 185 10.65 -4.53 6.74
N ILE A 186 10.57 -5.82 6.41
CA ILE A 186 9.50 -6.72 6.88
C ILE A 186 9.53 -6.82 8.41
N GLN A 187 10.70 -7.03 9.01
CA GLN A 187 10.81 -7.10 10.46
C GLN A 187 10.38 -5.79 11.12
N TYR A 188 10.86 -4.65 10.62
CA TYR A 188 10.49 -3.34 11.15
C TYR A 188 8.98 -3.08 11.03
N PHE A 189 8.36 -3.53 9.94
CA PHE A 189 6.92 -3.45 9.70
C PHE A 189 6.14 -4.31 10.70
N GLU A 190 6.49 -5.59 10.83
CA GLU A 190 5.80 -6.56 11.69
C GLU A 190 5.89 -6.18 13.19
N GLU A 191 6.94 -5.47 13.61
CA GLU A 191 7.10 -4.95 14.97
C GLU A 191 6.25 -3.69 15.24
N LYS A 192 5.73 -3.03 14.20
CA LYS A 192 4.95 -1.78 14.28
C LYS A 192 3.62 -1.89 13.54
N TRP A 193 3.10 -3.12 13.46
CA TRP A 193 1.95 -3.49 12.65
C TRP A 193 0.70 -2.64 12.96
N ALA A 194 0.49 -2.27 14.22
CA ALA A 194 -0.68 -1.47 14.64
C ALA A 194 -0.60 -0.03 14.12
N TYR A 195 0.59 0.58 14.16
CA TYR A 195 0.83 1.90 13.58
C TYR A 195 0.61 1.89 12.07
N PHE A 196 1.17 0.89 11.37
CA PHE A 196 1.02 0.78 9.91
C PHE A 196 -0.42 0.50 9.49
N ALA A 197 -1.18 -0.30 10.27
CA ALA A 197 -2.61 -0.46 10.05
C ALA A 197 -3.33 0.89 10.10
N GLY A 198 -3.04 1.73 11.09
CA GLY A 198 -3.64 3.06 11.22
C GLY A 198 -3.25 4.03 10.10
N PHE A 199 -1.99 4.01 9.69
CA PHE A 199 -1.51 4.85 8.59
C PHE A 199 -2.23 4.49 7.27
N GLY A 200 -2.23 3.20 6.92
CA GLY A 200 -2.83 2.73 5.68
C GLY A 200 -4.35 2.74 5.66
N PHE A 201 -5.00 2.66 6.83
CA PHE A 201 -6.47 2.68 6.98
C PHE A 201 -7.10 3.82 6.19
N THR A 202 -6.54 5.01 6.31
CA THR A 202 -7.04 6.23 5.67
C THR A 202 -7.06 6.09 4.15
N PHE A 203 -5.99 5.52 3.59
CA PHE A 203 -5.87 5.32 2.15
C PHE A 203 -6.78 4.18 1.68
N THR A 204 -6.86 3.10 2.46
CA THR A 204 -7.75 1.99 2.17
C THR A 204 -9.22 2.41 2.15
N VAL A 205 -9.66 3.30 3.02
CA VAL A 205 -11.03 3.84 2.98
C VAL A 205 -11.30 4.57 1.65
N LEU A 206 -10.31 5.28 1.10
CA LEU A 206 -10.47 6.02 -0.16
C LEU A 206 -10.60 5.09 -1.38
N THR A 207 -10.01 3.89 -1.34
CA THR A 207 -9.84 3.04 -2.53
C THR A 207 -10.59 1.71 -2.48
N PHE A 208 -10.87 1.17 -1.29
CA PHE A 208 -11.37 -0.22 -1.13
C PHE A 208 -12.86 -0.37 -1.44
N PHE A 209 -13.67 0.67 -1.23
CA PHE A 209 -15.13 0.61 -1.40
C PHE A 209 -15.63 1.11 -2.77
N ILE A 210 -14.71 1.47 -3.67
CA ILE A 210 -15.02 1.96 -5.01
C ILE A 210 -14.59 0.94 -6.06
N ASP A 211 -15.08 1.09 -7.29
CA ASP A 211 -14.73 0.17 -8.38
C ASP A 211 -13.22 0.20 -8.66
N GLN A 212 -12.69 -0.90 -9.21
CA GLN A 212 -11.26 -1.09 -9.42
C GLN A 212 -10.62 0.00 -10.31
N PHE A 213 -11.36 0.51 -11.29
CA PHE A 213 -10.84 1.53 -12.21
C PHE A 213 -10.74 2.89 -11.49
N LEU A 214 -11.79 3.30 -10.79
CA LEU A 214 -11.77 4.51 -9.97
C LEU A 214 -10.76 4.39 -8.83
N SER A 215 -10.64 3.20 -8.24
CA SER A 215 -9.64 2.88 -7.21
C SER A 215 -8.22 3.11 -7.70
N ALA A 216 -7.90 2.69 -8.93
CA ALA A 216 -6.60 2.95 -9.54
C ALA A 216 -6.33 4.45 -9.76
N GLY A 217 -7.35 5.21 -10.20
CA GLY A 217 -7.25 6.66 -10.36
C GLY A 217 -7.06 7.39 -9.02
N VAL A 218 -7.84 7.05 -8.00
CA VAL A 218 -7.71 7.58 -6.64
C VAL A 218 -6.36 7.21 -6.05
N PHE A 219 -5.90 5.97 -6.26
CA PHE A 219 -4.57 5.55 -5.85
C PHE A 219 -3.50 6.43 -6.47
N ALA A 220 -3.49 6.60 -7.80
CA ALA A 220 -2.49 7.40 -8.48
C ALA A 220 -2.46 8.86 -8.02
N LEU A 221 -3.64 9.41 -7.69
CA LEU A 221 -3.78 10.78 -7.22
C LEU A 221 -3.22 11.00 -5.81
N PHE A 222 -3.57 10.11 -4.87
CA PHE A 222 -3.24 10.30 -3.46
C PHE A 222 -1.90 9.68 -3.06
N PHE A 223 -1.43 8.65 -3.77
CA PHE A 223 -0.22 7.92 -3.38
C PHE A 223 1.03 8.80 -3.20
N PRO A 224 1.33 9.79 -4.07
CA PRO A 224 2.41 10.75 -3.82
C PRO A 224 2.35 11.45 -2.46
N LEU A 225 1.15 11.83 -2.02
CA LEU A 225 0.96 12.50 -0.72
C LEU A 225 1.29 11.54 0.42
N TYR A 226 0.86 10.28 0.31
CA TYR A 226 1.18 9.25 1.29
C TYR A 226 2.68 8.95 1.37
N ILE A 227 3.41 8.99 0.26
CA ILE A 227 4.88 8.88 0.25
C ILE A 227 5.53 10.02 1.02
N ILE A 228 5.06 11.26 0.83
CA ILE A 228 5.56 12.44 1.56
C ILE A 228 5.27 12.27 3.07
N MET A 229 4.05 11.89 3.44
CA MET A 229 3.68 11.65 4.84
C MET A 229 4.51 10.53 5.46
N ALA A 230 4.77 9.45 4.72
CA ALA A 230 5.62 8.35 5.18
C ALA A 230 7.07 8.79 5.46
N ASN A 231 7.63 9.68 4.62
CA ASN A 231 8.96 10.27 4.84
C ASN A 231 9.04 11.10 6.13
N ASN A 232 7.97 11.78 6.50
CA ASN A 232 7.87 12.61 7.70
C ASN A 232 7.53 11.81 8.96
N ALA A 233 6.78 10.72 8.77
CA ALA A 233 6.28 9.86 9.83
C ALA A 233 7.38 9.22 10.69
N ARG A 234 7.07 9.02 11.97
CA ARG A 234 7.94 8.33 12.94
C ARG A 234 7.18 7.16 13.57
N PRO A 235 7.16 5.98 12.91
CA PRO A 235 6.39 4.83 13.35
C PRO A 235 6.69 4.42 14.79
N MET A 236 5.63 4.17 15.55
CA MET A 236 5.70 3.67 16.93
C MET A 236 5.57 2.15 16.97
N PRO A 237 6.11 1.47 18.00
CA PRO A 237 6.90 2.01 19.14
C PRO A 237 8.29 2.54 18.75
N ARG A 238 8.78 3.58 19.45
CA ARG A 238 10.11 4.20 19.20
C ARG A 238 11.25 3.47 19.89
N GLN A 239 10.96 2.84 21.02
CA GLN A 239 11.90 2.04 21.79
C GLN A 239 11.47 0.58 21.73
N ASP A 240 12.39 -0.33 22.05
CA ASP A 240 12.03 -1.74 22.14
C ASP A 240 11.20 -1.97 23.41
N GLU A 241 9.90 -2.23 23.21
CA GLU A 241 8.95 -2.48 24.28
C GLU A 241 8.51 -3.95 24.35
N ARG A 242 9.26 -4.86 23.70
CA ARG A 242 8.97 -6.31 23.71
C ARG A 242 8.70 -6.87 25.10
N ALA A 243 9.51 -6.50 26.08
CA ALA A 243 9.42 -7.00 27.45
C ALA A 243 8.12 -6.55 28.16
N ARG A 244 7.49 -5.47 27.68
CA ARG A 244 6.27 -4.90 28.25
C ARG A 244 4.99 -5.51 27.68
N PHE A 245 5.03 -6.11 26.48
CA PHE A 245 3.82 -6.66 25.86
C PHE A 245 3.24 -7.87 26.63
N SER A 246 1.91 -7.92 26.69
CA SER A 246 1.18 -9.07 27.26
C SER A 246 1.42 -10.34 26.46
N SER A 247 1.22 -11.50 27.10
CA SER A 247 1.31 -12.81 26.43
C SER A 247 0.20 -13.02 25.38
N SER A 248 -0.92 -12.30 25.47
CA SER A 248 -2.08 -12.50 24.57
C SER A 248 -1.98 -11.74 23.25
N ILE A 249 -1.28 -10.60 23.22
CA ILE A 249 -1.14 -9.76 22.03
C ILE A 249 0.34 -9.77 21.64
N PRO A 250 0.70 -10.27 20.45
CA PRO A 250 2.10 -10.36 20.07
C PRO A 250 2.67 -8.97 19.78
N TYR A 251 3.88 -8.71 20.27
CA TYR A 251 4.65 -7.51 19.90
C TYR A 251 4.92 -7.47 18.39
N ARG A 252 5.30 -8.62 17.83
CA ARG A 252 5.53 -8.79 16.39
C ARG A 252 4.41 -9.61 15.78
N LEU A 253 3.57 -8.98 14.97
CA LEU A 253 2.53 -9.68 14.23
C LEU A 253 3.11 -10.13 12.88
N PRO A 254 3.13 -11.44 12.57
CA PRO A 254 3.80 -11.95 11.38
C PRO A 254 2.90 -11.82 10.13
N VAL A 255 2.59 -10.56 9.79
CA VAL A 255 1.65 -10.18 8.72
C VAL A 255 2.03 -10.78 7.36
N PHE A 256 3.33 -10.92 7.08
CA PHE A 256 3.83 -11.45 5.80
C PHE A 256 4.11 -12.96 5.84
N TRP A 257 3.75 -13.67 6.92
CA TRP A 257 4.11 -15.08 7.09
C TRP A 257 3.58 -15.99 6.00
N VAL A 258 2.28 -15.84 5.65
CA VAL A 258 1.66 -16.66 4.59
C VAL A 258 2.35 -16.41 3.26
N ALA A 259 2.53 -15.13 2.90
CA ALA A 259 3.19 -14.73 1.67
C ALA A 259 4.63 -15.25 1.58
N ARG A 260 5.41 -15.17 2.67
CA ARG A 260 6.78 -15.70 2.74
C ARG A 260 6.80 -17.21 2.54
N LYS A 261 5.93 -17.94 3.22
CA LYS A 261 5.85 -19.41 3.08
C LYS A 261 5.50 -19.84 1.66
N LEU A 262 4.63 -19.10 0.97
CA LEU A 262 4.32 -19.34 -0.44
C LEU A 262 5.51 -19.00 -1.34
N ASN A 263 6.19 -17.88 -1.08
CA ASN A 263 7.35 -17.45 -1.84
C ASN A 263 8.51 -18.44 -1.75
N ASP A 264 8.84 -18.88 -0.52
CA ASP A 264 9.91 -19.85 -0.27
C ASP A 264 9.60 -21.19 -0.96
N LYS A 265 8.34 -21.63 -0.92
CA LYS A 265 7.90 -22.83 -1.66
C LYS A 265 8.09 -22.68 -3.17
N LEU A 266 7.70 -21.55 -3.75
CA LEU A 266 7.88 -21.30 -5.18
C LEU A 266 9.37 -21.34 -5.55
N ILE A 267 10.22 -20.68 -4.78
CA ILE A 267 11.67 -20.66 -5.03
C ILE A 267 12.26 -22.07 -4.95
N THR A 268 11.85 -22.88 -3.96
CA THR A 268 12.29 -24.28 -3.86
C THR A 268 11.77 -25.19 -4.98
N CYS A 269 10.66 -24.84 -5.63
CA CYS A 269 10.16 -25.59 -6.79
C CYS A 269 10.92 -25.26 -8.09
N PHE A 270 11.57 -24.09 -8.16
CA PHE A 270 12.36 -23.65 -9.30
C PHE A 270 13.88 -23.87 -9.15
N SER A 271 14.34 -24.30 -7.96
CA SER A 271 15.73 -24.68 -7.69
C SER A 271 15.92 -26.19 -7.76
#